data_AF-A0A2N1XEV9-F1
#
_entry.id   AF-A0A2N1XEV9-F1
#
_cell.length_a   1.000
_cell.length_b   1.000
_cell.length_c   1.000
_cell.angle_alpha   90.00
_cell.angle_beta   90.00
_cell.angle_gamma   90.00
#
_symmetry.space_group_name_H-M   'P 1'
#
loop_
_entity.id
_entity.type
_entity.pdbx_description
1 polymer ?
#
loop_
_entity_poly.entity_id
_entity_poly.type
_entity_poly.pdbx_seq_one_letter_code
_entity_poly.pdbx_strand_id
1 'polypeptide(L)'
;MNAHQADLRISGLAVRFRQIGDEQMRDLPFYNPNLEVEAWDFSAFDDASLIGVLITPWFMNLMVLPLEHEPIDSNRYGASRMMVLAGGERRFLYGGDPAVGAFWAHSLHSPMQKFSSQAHARTEARLLLAQALTRDERATSALCNPGRRALFASTSNH
;
A
#
# COMPACT_ATOMS: atom_id res chain seq x y z
N MET A 1 13.63 -5.07 15.40
CA MET A 1 12.94 -3.81 15.08
C MET A 1 12.88 -2.92 16.31
N ASN A 2 13.36 -1.68 16.23
CA ASN A 2 13.26 -0.71 17.32
C ASN A 2 11.87 -0.08 17.32
N ALA A 3 10.98 -0.52 18.22
CA ALA A 3 9.59 -0.06 18.28
C ALA A 3 9.48 1.47 18.40
N HIS A 4 10.36 2.10 19.18
CA HIS A 4 10.37 3.55 19.32
C HIS A 4 10.70 4.26 18.00
N GLN A 5 11.65 3.73 17.23
CA GLN A 5 11.99 4.29 15.92
C GLN A 5 10.82 4.14 14.94
N ALA A 6 10.16 2.98 14.94
CA ALA A 6 8.98 2.78 14.10
C ALA A 6 7.88 3.81 14.43
N ASP A 7 7.59 4.02 15.71
CA ASP A 7 6.60 5.01 16.16
C ASP A 7 6.95 6.43 15.70
N LEU A 8 8.23 6.82 15.77
CA LEU A 8 8.70 8.12 15.29
C LEU A 8 8.51 8.28 13.78
N ARG A 9 8.81 7.24 12.99
CA ARG A 9 8.64 7.26 11.53
C ARG A 9 7.17 7.37 11.13
N ILE A 10 6.31 6.57 11.75
CA ILE A 10 4.86 6.55 11.52
C ILE A 10 4.25 7.90 11.91
N SER A 11 4.61 8.43 13.07
CA SER A 11 4.12 9.73 13.55
C SER A 11 4.59 10.87 12.66
N GLY A 12 5.86 10.87 12.23
CA GLY A 12 6.41 11.87 11.32
C GLY A 12 5.69 11.90 9.97
N LEU A 13 5.39 10.72 9.41
CA LEU A 13 4.57 10.58 8.21
C LEU A 13 3.20 11.24 8.40
N ALA A 14 2.46 10.87 9.44
CA ALA A 14 1.11 11.40 9.69
C ALA A 14 1.11 12.91 9.98
N VAL A 15 2.09 13.42 10.73
CA VAL A 15 2.26 14.87 10.97
C VAL A 15 2.49 15.60 9.66
N ARG A 16 3.39 15.12 8.81
CA ARG A 16 3.73 15.82 7.58
C ARG A 16 2.57 15.85 6.58
N PHE A 17 1.87 14.72 6.41
CA PHE A 17 0.72 14.68 5.53
C PHE A 17 -0.45 15.54 6.04
N ARG A 18 -0.61 15.73 7.37
CA ARG A 18 -1.56 16.72 7.91
C ARG A 18 -1.21 18.14 7.47
N GLN A 19 0.06 18.53 7.56
CA GLN A 19 0.51 19.85 7.11
C GLN A 19 0.22 20.07 5.62
N ILE A 20 0.52 19.07 4.77
CA ILE A 20 0.19 19.13 3.33
C ILE A 20 -1.32 19.29 3.12
N GLY A 21 -2.12 18.58 3.92
CA GLY A 21 -3.57 18.70 3.93
C GLY A 21 -4.04 20.13 4.17
N ASP A 22 -3.51 20.75 5.22
CA ASP A 22 -3.88 22.07 5.70
C ASP A 22 -3.38 23.19 4.77
N GLU A 23 -2.19 23.04 4.19
CA GLU A 23 -1.54 24.07 3.37
C GLU A 23 -1.98 24.04 1.90
N GLN A 24 -2.25 22.85 1.34
CA GLN A 24 -2.31 22.67 -0.12
C GLN A 24 -3.58 21.95 -0.60
N MET A 25 -4.18 21.07 0.21
CA MET A 25 -5.22 20.16 -0.27
C MET A 25 -6.64 20.54 0.18
N ARG A 26 -6.78 21.26 1.30
CA ARG A 26 -8.07 21.55 1.95
C ARG A 26 -9.11 22.20 1.03
N ASP A 27 -8.66 23.07 0.13
CA ASP A 27 -9.53 23.84 -0.77
C ASP A 27 -9.83 23.10 -2.10
N LEU A 28 -9.31 21.88 -2.27
CA LEU A 28 -9.51 21.11 -3.50
C LEU A 28 -10.88 20.41 -3.50
N PRO A 29 -11.54 20.29 -4.66
CA PRO A 29 -12.92 19.78 -4.75
C PRO A 29 -13.07 18.31 -4.35
N PHE A 30 -11.98 17.55 -4.32
CA PHE A 30 -11.96 16.14 -3.92
C PHE A 30 -11.59 15.92 -2.45
N TYR A 31 -11.32 16.99 -1.68
CA TYR A 31 -11.03 16.91 -0.26
C TYR A 31 -12.28 16.46 0.52
N ASN A 32 -12.15 15.40 1.31
CA ASN A 32 -13.23 14.88 2.15
C ASN A 32 -13.05 15.34 3.61
N PRO A 33 -13.81 16.35 4.09
CA PRO A 33 -13.65 16.90 5.43
C PRO A 33 -14.09 15.95 6.56
N ASN A 34 -14.75 14.81 6.24
CA ASN A 34 -15.14 13.81 7.24
C ASN A 34 -13.99 12.84 7.59
N LEU A 35 -12.83 13.01 6.96
CA LEU A 35 -11.66 12.18 7.15
C LEU A 35 -10.51 12.99 7.73
N GLU A 36 -9.60 12.28 8.38
CA GLU A 36 -8.35 12.82 8.89
C GLU A 36 -7.18 12.05 8.30
N VAL A 37 -6.00 12.67 8.29
CA VAL A 37 -4.77 11.98 7.92
C VAL A 37 -4.37 11.03 9.04
N GLU A 38 -4.22 9.75 8.70
CA GLU A 38 -3.91 8.68 9.64
C GLU A 38 -2.94 7.68 9.01
N ALA A 39 -1.82 7.42 9.68
CA ALA A 39 -0.93 6.31 9.36
C ALA A 39 -1.42 5.06 10.11
N TRP A 40 -2.23 4.25 9.42
CA TRP A 40 -3.02 3.17 9.99
C TRP A 40 -2.33 1.81 9.85
N ASP A 41 -2.25 1.09 10.98
CA ASP A 41 -1.81 -0.32 11.09
C ASP A 41 -0.45 -0.62 10.43
N PHE A 42 0.54 0.24 10.72
CA PHE A 42 1.91 0.03 10.27
C PHE A 42 2.59 -1.08 11.08
N SER A 43 3.24 -2.00 10.37
CA SER A 43 3.99 -3.13 10.93
C SER A 43 5.29 -3.37 10.16
N ALA A 44 6.16 -4.24 10.68
CA ALA A 44 7.39 -4.60 9.98
C ALA A 44 7.06 -5.28 8.65
N PHE A 45 7.64 -4.79 7.56
CA PHE A 45 7.60 -5.47 6.26
C PHE A 45 8.81 -6.38 6.08
N ASP A 46 9.99 -5.83 6.39
CA ASP A 46 11.28 -6.49 6.48
C ASP A 46 12.08 -5.87 7.63
N ASP A 47 13.37 -6.19 7.75
CA ASP A 47 14.22 -5.68 8.83
C ASP A 47 14.46 -4.16 8.78
N ALA A 48 14.25 -3.53 7.63
CA ALA A 48 14.57 -2.13 7.35
C ALA A 48 13.36 -1.27 6.96
N SER A 49 12.18 -1.86 6.76
CA SER A 49 11.00 -1.18 6.25
C SER A 49 9.72 -1.52 7.01
N LEU A 50 8.83 -0.54 7.11
CA LEU A 50 7.48 -0.67 7.63
C LEU A 50 6.48 -0.72 6.47
N ILE A 51 5.39 -1.45 6.62
CA ILE A 51 4.24 -1.43 5.72
C ILE A 51 2.95 -1.11 6.47
N GLY A 52 2.12 -0.24 5.91
CA GLY A 52 0.83 0.13 6.48
C GLY A 52 0.03 1.01 5.51
N VAL A 53 -1.15 1.47 5.94
CA VAL A 53 -2.03 2.28 5.09
C VAL A 53 -2.00 3.73 5.53
N LEU A 54 -1.72 4.65 4.62
CA LEU A 54 -1.91 6.06 4.83
C LEU A 54 -3.30 6.46 4.33
N ILE A 55 -4.18 6.82 5.25
CA ILE A 55 -5.49 7.39 4.97
C ILE A 55 -5.32 8.91 4.97
N THR A 56 -5.85 9.58 3.96
CA THR A 56 -5.94 11.05 3.91
C THR A 56 -7.32 11.47 3.43
N PRO A 57 -7.69 12.75 3.59
CA PRO A 57 -8.91 13.30 2.99
C PRO A 57 -8.99 13.24 1.46
N TRP A 58 -7.90 12.99 0.73
CA TRP A 58 -7.87 13.01 -0.74
C TRP A 58 -7.43 11.69 -1.40
N PHE A 59 -6.61 10.87 -0.74
CA PHE A 59 -6.28 9.51 -1.17
C PHE A 59 -6.18 8.53 0.01
N MET A 60 -6.18 7.23 -0.31
CA MET A 60 -5.73 6.15 0.57
C MET A 60 -4.66 5.34 -0.16
N ASN A 61 -3.49 5.19 0.45
CA ASN A 61 -2.36 4.47 -0.14
C ASN A 61 -1.82 3.39 0.80
N LEU A 62 -1.44 2.26 0.24
CA LEU A 62 -0.54 1.31 0.90
C LEU A 62 0.88 1.84 0.79
N MET A 63 1.58 1.95 1.92
CA MET A 63 2.88 2.59 2.03
C MET A 63 3.92 1.58 2.49
N VAL A 64 5.09 1.57 1.84
CA VAL A 64 6.30 0.97 2.38
C VAL A 64 7.27 2.10 2.72
N LEU A 65 7.58 2.21 4.01
CA LEU A 65 8.33 3.30 4.62
C LEU A 65 9.62 2.76 5.24
N PRO A 66 10.81 3.17 4.77
CA PRO A 66 12.07 2.85 5.42
C PRO A 66 12.08 3.28 6.90
N LEU A 67 12.54 2.39 7.78
CA LEU A 67 12.72 2.66 9.22
C LEU A 67 13.77 3.74 9.45
N GLU A 68 14.85 3.71 8.67
CA GLU A 68 15.82 4.79 8.63
C GLU A 68 15.38 5.87 7.65
N HIS A 69 15.73 7.11 7.96
CA HIS A 69 15.43 8.20 7.04
C HIS A 69 16.35 8.11 5.81
N GLU A 70 15.77 7.78 4.66
CA GLU A 70 16.45 7.83 3.37
C GLU A 70 16.18 9.16 2.67
N PRO A 71 17.23 9.91 2.24
CA PRO A 71 17.05 11.08 1.40
C PRO A 71 16.32 10.74 0.10
N ILE A 72 15.54 11.70 -0.39
CA ILE A 72 14.82 11.55 -1.65
C ILE A 72 15.81 11.66 -2.81
N ASP A 73 15.72 10.72 -3.75
CA ASP A 73 16.33 10.84 -5.06
C ASP A 73 15.30 11.39 -6.05
N SER A 74 15.44 12.66 -6.42
CA SER A 74 14.53 13.34 -7.35
C SER A 74 14.45 12.66 -8.72
N ASN A 75 15.51 11.97 -9.16
CA ASN A 75 15.53 11.27 -10.45
C ASN A 75 14.64 10.01 -10.45
N ARG A 76 14.27 9.53 -9.26
CA ARG A 76 13.42 8.35 -9.08
C ARG A 76 11.98 8.74 -8.82
N TYR A 77 11.64 10.01 -8.65
CA TYR A 77 10.28 10.43 -8.36
C TYR A 77 9.31 9.94 -9.46
N GLY A 78 8.26 9.22 -9.05
CA GLY A 78 7.31 8.58 -9.98
C GLY A 78 7.81 7.28 -10.63
N ALA A 79 9.06 6.88 -10.41
CA ALA A 79 9.54 5.57 -10.84
C ALA A 79 8.73 4.47 -10.15
N SER A 80 8.41 3.41 -10.89
CA SER A 80 7.63 2.30 -10.35
C SER A 80 8.50 1.07 -10.14
N ARG A 81 8.19 0.26 -9.13
CA ARG A 81 8.74 -1.09 -8.96
C ARG A 81 7.64 -2.07 -8.60
N MET A 82 7.79 -3.31 -9.06
CA MET A 82 6.98 -4.42 -8.57
C MET A 82 7.57 -4.89 -7.23
N MET A 83 6.72 -5.03 -6.22
CA MET A 83 7.07 -5.60 -4.92
C MET A 83 6.21 -6.84 -4.69
N VAL A 84 6.86 -7.95 -4.35
CA VAL A 84 6.18 -9.20 -4.02
C VAL A 84 5.72 -9.13 -2.58
N LEU A 85 4.40 -9.07 -2.37
CA LEU A 85 3.80 -9.23 -1.05
C LEU A 85 3.25 -10.65 -0.92
N ALA A 86 2.91 -11.06 0.29
CA ALA A 86 2.32 -12.38 0.52
C ALA A 86 1.01 -12.57 -0.27
N GLY A 87 0.19 -11.51 -0.39
CA GLY A 87 -1.04 -11.50 -1.17
C GLY A 87 -0.86 -11.24 -2.67
N GLY A 88 0.37 -11.30 -3.17
CA GLY A 88 0.70 -11.13 -4.59
C GLY A 88 1.49 -9.86 -4.90
N GLU A 89 1.95 -9.77 -6.14
CA GLU A 89 2.76 -8.64 -6.59
C GLU A 89 1.92 -7.37 -6.74
N ARG A 90 2.48 -6.24 -6.30
CA ARG A 90 1.87 -4.92 -6.48
C ARG A 90 2.89 -3.93 -7.01
N ARG A 91 2.42 -2.98 -7.83
CA ARG A 91 3.23 -1.89 -8.34
C ARG A 91 3.22 -0.74 -7.35
N PHE A 92 4.37 -0.41 -6.79
CA PHE A 92 4.57 0.77 -5.98
C PHE A 92 5.27 1.86 -6.77
N LEU A 93 4.91 3.12 -6.50
CA LEU A 93 5.54 4.31 -7.03
C LEU A 93 6.46 4.91 -5.98
N TYR A 94 7.66 5.31 -6.40
CA TYR A 94 8.61 6.01 -5.56
C TYR A 94 8.11 7.44 -5.35
N GLY A 95 7.97 7.81 -4.09
CA GLY A 95 7.67 9.15 -3.65
C GLY A 95 8.60 9.56 -2.51
N GLY A 96 8.41 10.77 -2.04
CA GLY A 96 9.15 11.27 -0.90
C GLY A 96 8.67 12.65 -0.50
N ASP A 97 8.89 13.00 0.76
CA ASP A 97 8.75 14.36 1.27
C ASP A 97 10.01 14.73 2.06
N PRO A 98 10.60 15.92 1.91
CA PRO A 98 11.88 16.25 2.54
C PRO A 98 11.94 16.04 4.06
N ALA A 99 10.81 16.10 4.77
CA ALA A 99 10.75 15.84 6.20
C ALA A 99 10.59 14.34 6.54
N VAL A 100 9.96 13.57 5.65
CA VAL A 100 9.70 12.13 5.84
C VAL A 100 10.81 11.28 5.25
N GLY A 101 11.47 11.73 4.20
CA GLY A 101 12.36 10.94 3.36
C GLY A 101 11.62 10.18 2.26
N ALA A 102 12.34 9.28 1.61
CA ALA A 102 11.82 8.42 0.55
C ALA A 102 10.80 7.41 1.08
N PHE A 103 9.81 7.07 0.26
CA PHE A 103 8.86 5.99 0.51
C PHE A 103 8.34 5.41 -0.80
N TRP A 104 7.69 4.26 -0.70
CA TRP A 104 6.99 3.62 -1.82
C TRP A 104 5.49 3.62 -1.54
N ALA A 105 4.68 4.05 -2.51
CA ALA A 105 3.23 4.12 -2.36
C ALA A 105 2.51 3.34 -3.47
N HIS A 106 1.50 2.58 -3.08
CA HIS A 106 0.54 1.96 -3.99
C HIS A 106 -0.85 2.55 -3.71
N SER A 107 -1.44 3.20 -4.72
CA SER A 107 -2.76 3.82 -4.59
C SER A 107 -3.82 2.75 -4.38
N LEU A 108 -4.55 2.83 -3.27
CA LEU A 108 -5.68 1.97 -2.97
C LEU A 108 -6.99 2.64 -3.39
N HIS A 109 -7.16 3.91 -3.01
CA HIS A 109 -8.31 4.72 -3.39
C HIS A 109 -7.97 6.18 -3.64
N SER A 110 -8.53 6.70 -4.72
CA SER A 110 -8.66 8.13 -5.01
C SER A 110 -9.82 8.29 -6.00
N PRO A 111 -10.76 9.24 -5.79
CA PRO A 111 -10.87 10.16 -4.65
C PRO A 111 -11.49 9.49 -3.40
N MET A 112 -11.42 10.18 -2.26
CA MET A 112 -11.87 9.67 -0.95
C MET A 112 -13.33 10.02 -0.58
N GLN A 113 -14.07 10.69 -1.47
CA GLN A 113 -15.45 11.14 -1.23
C GLN A 113 -16.44 10.00 -0.94
N LYS A 114 -16.14 8.75 -1.36
CA LYS A 114 -17.00 7.59 -1.08
C LYS A 114 -17.07 7.21 0.41
N PHE A 115 -16.11 7.66 1.21
CA PHE A 115 -16.02 7.33 2.62
C PHE A 115 -16.77 8.36 3.47
N SER A 116 -17.81 7.92 4.15
CA SER A 116 -18.65 8.76 5.00
C SER A 116 -18.04 9.07 6.37
N SER A 117 -17.04 8.31 6.81
CA SER A 117 -16.38 8.49 8.11
C SER A 117 -15.01 7.83 8.17
N GLN A 118 -14.20 8.21 9.16
CA GLN A 118 -12.92 7.56 9.44
C GLN A 118 -13.08 6.06 9.71
N ALA A 119 -14.14 5.64 10.39
CA ALA A 119 -14.40 4.22 10.67
C ALA A 119 -14.68 3.40 9.40
N HIS A 120 -15.36 4.01 8.42
CA HIS A 120 -15.56 3.40 7.11
C HIS A 120 -14.22 3.27 6.36
N ALA A 121 -13.40 4.33 6.34
CA ALA A 121 -12.07 4.29 5.72
C ALA A 121 -11.14 3.25 6.37
N ARG A 122 -11.15 3.13 7.71
CA ARG A 122 -10.37 2.11 8.46
C ARG A 122 -10.81 0.68 8.15
N THR A 123 -12.12 0.45 8.00
CA THR A 123 -12.65 -0.87 7.61
C THR A 123 -12.10 -1.29 6.25
N GLU A 124 -12.13 -0.37 5.27
CA GLU A 124 -11.58 -0.64 3.94
C GLU A 124 -10.06 -0.82 3.97
N ALA A 125 -9.34 0.05 4.70
CA ALA A 125 -7.89 -0.04 4.88
C ALA A 125 -7.48 -1.40 5.45
N ARG A 126 -8.21 -1.90 6.46
CA ARG A 126 -8.00 -3.23 7.04
C ARG A 126 -8.15 -4.33 6.00
N LEU A 127 -9.23 -4.29 5.22
CA LEU A 127 -9.49 -5.31 4.20
C LEU A 127 -8.39 -5.33 3.14
N LEU A 128 -7.95 -4.16 2.67
CA LEU A 128 -6.94 -4.04 1.63
C LEU A 128 -5.53 -4.38 2.12
N LEU A 129 -5.19 -3.99 3.35
CA LEU A 129 -3.93 -4.38 3.99
C LEU A 129 -3.87 -5.89 4.19
N ALA A 130 -4.94 -6.49 4.72
CA ALA A 130 -5.03 -7.94 4.90
C ALA A 130 -4.90 -8.68 3.57
N GLN A 131 -5.56 -8.20 2.50
CA GLN A 131 -5.42 -8.76 1.15
C GLN A 131 -4.01 -8.61 0.58
N ALA A 132 -3.26 -7.58 0.97
CA ALA A 132 -1.88 -7.41 0.53
C ALA A 132 -0.92 -8.32 1.30
N LEU A 133 -1.19 -8.60 2.58
CA LEU A 133 -0.29 -9.31 3.49
C LEU A 133 -0.65 -10.77 3.77
N THR A 134 -1.83 -11.23 3.33
CA THR A 134 -2.25 -12.62 3.50
C THR A 134 -2.05 -13.39 2.21
N ARG A 135 -1.42 -14.57 2.28
CA ARG A 135 -1.23 -15.44 1.13
C ARG A 135 -2.58 -15.79 0.50
N ASP A 136 -2.71 -15.56 -0.82
CA ASP A 136 -3.84 -16.09 -1.57
C ASP A 136 -3.63 -17.59 -1.82
N GLU A 137 -4.33 -18.43 -1.06
CA GLU A 137 -4.29 -19.88 -1.26
C GLU A 137 -4.84 -20.30 -2.64
N ARG A 138 -5.70 -19.46 -3.27
CA ARG A 138 -6.26 -19.77 -4.60
C ARG A 138 -5.23 -19.66 -5.72
N ALA A 139 -4.21 -18.81 -5.58
CA ALA A 139 -3.11 -18.72 -6.53
C ALA A 139 -2.22 -19.98 -6.53
N THR A 140 -2.08 -20.63 -5.37
CA THR A 140 -1.30 -21.87 -5.24
C THR A 140 -2.00 -23.05 -5.93
N SER A 141 -3.34 -23.11 -5.88
CA SER A 141 -4.11 -24.17 -6.54
C SER A 141 -4.10 -24.10 -8.08
N ALA A 142 -3.88 -22.93 -8.69
CA ALA A 142 -3.84 -22.78 -10.14
C ALA A 142 -2.52 -23.27 -10.75
N LEU A 143 -1.41 -23.17 -10.02
CA LEU A 143 -0.10 -23.70 -10.42
C LEU A 143 0.02 -25.20 -10.16
N CYS A 144 -0.77 -25.75 -9.24
CA CYS A 144 -0.81 -27.18 -8.92
C CYS A 144 -1.83 -27.96 -9.78
N ASN A 145 -2.07 -27.55 -11.04
CA ASN A 145 -2.89 -28.31 -11.98
C ASN A 145 -2.03 -29.07 -13.00
N PRO A 146 -1.44 -30.24 -12.66
CA PRO A 146 -0.77 -31.10 -13.63
C PRO A 146 -1.74 -31.88 -14.54
N GLY A 147 -3.03 -31.53 -14.63
CA GLY A 147 -4.07 -32.42 -15.15
C GLY A 147 -4.80 -32.04 -16.45
N ARG A 148 -4.38 -31.03 -17.22
CA ARG A 148 -5.10 -30.66 -18.47
C ARG A 148 -4.18 -30.49 -19.69
N ARG A 149 -3.60 -31.60 -20.15
CA ARG A 149 -3.28 -31.89 -21.56
C ARG A 149 -3.60 -33.36 -21.77
N ALA A 150 -4.81 -33.67 -22.24
CA ALA A 150 -5.11 -33.97 -23.63
C ALA A 150 -4.23 -35.10 -24.19
N LEU A 151 -4.87 -36.23 -24.54
CA LEU A 151 -4.80 -36.87 -25.86
C LEU A 151 -5.73 -38.10 -25.84
N PHE A 152 -6.89 -37.97 -26.49
CA PHE A 152 -7.63 -39.14 -26.97
C PHE A 152 -6.74 -39.83 -28.02
N ALA A 153 -6.14 -40.95 -27.65
CA ALA A 153 -5.54 -41.86 -28.63
C ALA A 153 -6.69 -42.61 -29.32
N SER A 154 -7.10 -42.09 -30.48
CA SER A 154 -7.76 -42.92 -31.48
C SER A 154 -6.66 -43.67 -32.24
N THR A 155 -6.66 -45.00 -32.17
CA THR A 155 -5.91 -45.85 -33.09
C THR A 155 -6.81 -47.00 -33.53
N SER A 156 -6.99 -47.10 -34.85
CA SER A 156 -7.78 -48.06 -35.60
C SER A 156 -7.37 -49.53 -35.48
N ASN A 157 -8.33 -50.39 -35.88
CA ASN A 157 -8.22 -51.69 -36.57
C ASN A 157 -7.83 -52.97 -35.79
N HIS A 158 -8.79 -53.90 -35.69
CA HIS A 158 -8.81 -55.11 -36.54
C HIS A 158 -10.26 -55.56 -36.78
#